data_AF-A0A2V9WSX1-F1
#
_entry.id   AF-A0A2V9WSX1-F1
#
_cell.length_a   1.000
_cell.length_b   1.000
_cell.length_c   1.000
_cell.angle_alpha   90.00
_cell.angle_beta   90.00
_cell.angle_gamma   90.00
#
_symmetry.space_group_name_H-M   'P 1'
#
loop_
_entity.id
_entity.type
_entity.pdbx_description
1 polymer ?
#
loop_
_entity_poly.entity_id
_entity_poly.type
_entity_poly.pdbx_seq_one_letter_code
_entity_poly.pdbx_strand_id
1 'polypeptide(L)'
;MELLERQRYVPYTRERNYASRITECVFRGLRCVVLENQVIRISVAADKGADIYEFLHKPTDTEFLMRTPLGLRAQPPVLPTITWERCLTLVDCRS
;
A
#
# COMPACT_ATOMS: atom_id res chain seq x y z
N MET A 1 19.83 19.74 13.33
CA MET A 1 18.94 20.46 12.40
C MET A 1 19.48 20.23 11.00
N GLU A 2 18.60 20.09 10.00
CA GLU A 2 18.91 19.89 8.56
C GLU A 2 19.22 18.46 8.13
N LEU A 3 18.18 17.65 7.94
CA LEU A 3 18.09 16.63 6.87
C LEU A 3 16.60 16.38 6.53
N LEU A 4 15.91 17.43 6.10
CA LEU A 4 14.61 17.31 5.46
C LEU A 4 14.69 18.07 4.14
N GLU A 5 15.57 17.60 3.27
CA GLU A 5 15.39 17.76 1.82
C GLU A 5 14.13 17.00 1.45
N ARG A 6 13.00 17.65 1.73
CA ARG A 6 11.67 17.27 1.31
C ARG A 6 11.71 17.39 -0.20
N GLN A 7 12.09 16.29 -0.85
CA GLN A 7 12.16 16.10 -2.29
C GLN A 7 10.90 16.73 -2.90
N ARG A 8 11.08 17.93 -3.43
CA ARG A 8 9.99 18.75 -3.92
C ARG A 8 9.61 18.12 -5.25
N TYR A 9 8.67 17.19 -5.22
CA TYR A 9 8.08 16.60 -6.41
C TYR A 9 7.56 17.74 -7.28
N VAL A 10 8.24 17.98 -8.40
CA VAL A 10 7.79 18.93 -9.41
C VAL A 10 6.67 18.21 -10.15
N PRO A 11 5.39 18.61 -10.01
CA PRO A 11 4.33 17.98 -10.79
C PRO A 11 4.66 18.24 -12.25
N TYR A 12 4.88 17.18 -13.02
CA TYR A 12 5.12 17.26 -14.46
C TYR A 12 3.93 17.98 -15.12
N THR A 13 4.05 19.29 -15.35
CA THR A 13 2.96 20.19 -15.74
C THR A 13 2.81 20.25 -17.26
N ARG A 14 2.88 19.09 -17.92
CA ARG A 14 2.47 18.99 -19.31
C ARG A 14 1.21 18.15 -19.29
N GLU A 15 0.04 18.75 -19.57
CA GLU A 15 -1.20 18.01 -19.84
C GLU A 15 -1.02 17.12 -21.07
N ARG A 16 -0.29 16.02 -20.92
CA ARG A 16 -0.16 14.99 -21.95
C ARG A 16 -1.31 14.02 -21.72
N ASN A 17 -2.16 13.92 -22.72
CA ASN A 17 -3.22 12.89 -22.75
C ASN A 17 -2.68 11.49 -23.08
N TYR A 18 -1.39 11.38 -23.39
CA TYR A 18 -0.70 10.14 -23.71
C TYR A 18 0.38 9.84 -22.66
N ALA A 19 0.48 8.56 -22.24
CA ALA A 19 1.31 7.99 -21.16
C ALA A 19 0.58 7.74 -19.82
N SER A 20 1.33 7.20 -18.86
CA SER A 20 0.83 6.82 -17.53
C SER A 20 0.42 8.03 -16.70
N ARG A 21 -0.79 7.98 -16.14
CA ARG A 21 -1.33 8.95 -15.19
C ARG A 21 -1.09 8.45 -13.77
N ILE A 22 -0.73 9.37 -12.89
CA ILE A 22 -0.48 9.07 -11.47
C ILE A 22 -1.63 9.68 -10.67
N THR A 23 -2.30 8.85 -9.88
CA THR A 23 -3.39 9.27 -9.01
C THR A 23 -3.11 8.78 -7.59
N GLU A 24 -3.16 9.68 -6.63
CA GLU A 24 -3.09 9.32 -5.21
C GLU A 24 -4.48 8.91 -4.71
N CYS A 25 -4.57 7.78 -4.01
CA CYS A 25 -5.82 7.28 -3.45
C CYS A 25 -5.61 6.68 -2.08
N VAL A 26 -6.68 6.54 -1.30
CA VAL A 26 -6.66 5.83 -0.02
C VAL A 26 -7.40 4.52 -0.19
N PHE A 27 -6.70 3.41 -0.07
CA PHE A 27 -7.28 2.07 -0.18
C PHE A 27 -7.17 1.34 1.17
N ARG A 28 -8.32 0.96 1.75
CA ARG A 28 -8.41 0.28 3.06
C ARG A 28 -7.67 1.01 4.20
N GLY A 29 -7.71 2.35 4.17
CA GLY A 29 -7.06 3.21 5.16
C GLY A 29 -5.55 3.39 4.95
N LEU A 30 -4.99 2.86 3.87
CA LEU A 30 -3.59 3.03 3.49
C LEU A 30 -3.50 3.95 2.27
N ARG A 31 -2.52 4.84 2.27
CA ARG A 31 -2.18 5.66 1.10
C ARG A 31 -1.61 4.76 0.02
N CYS A 32 -2.19 4.90 -1.15
CA CYS A 32 -1.85 4.17 -2.35
C CYS A 32 -1.62 5.15 -3.50
N VAL A 33 -0.80 4.72 -4.44
CA VAL A 33 -0.56 5.43 -5.69
C VAL A 33 -0.98 4.50 -6.82
N VAL A 34 -1.89 4.98 -7.66
CA VAL A 34 -2.35 4.27 -8.85
C VAL A 34 -1.64 4.87 -10.06
N LEU A 35 -0.95 4.02 -10.79
CA LEU A 35 -0.32 4.30 -12.07
C LEU A 35 -1.19 3.68 -13.15
N GLU A 36 -1.82 4.51 -13.96
CA GLU A 36 -2.78 4.05 -14.96
C GLU A 36 -2.40 4.49 -16.37
N ASN A 37 -2.32 3.53 -17.27
CA ASN A 37 -2.15 3.75 -18.71
C ASN A 37 -3.29 3.08 -19.50
N GLN A 38 -3.26 3.14 -20.83
CA GLN A 38 -4.22 2.47 -21.70
C GLN A 38 -4.19 0.94 -21.57
N VAL A 39 -3.01 0.35 -21.32
CA VAL A 39 -2.81 -1.11 -21.31
C VAL A 39 -2.75 -1.69 -19.90
N ILE A 40 -2.18 -0.95 -18.95
CA ILE A 40 -1.89 -1.45 -17.61
C ILE A 40 -2.43 -0.51 -16.54
N ARG A 41 -2.76 -1.09 -15.39
CA ARG A 41 -3.05 -0.38 -14.15
C ARG A 41 -2.23 -1.03 -13.03
N ILE A 42 -1.51 -0.21 -12.29
CA ILE A 42 -0.68 -0.65 -11.17
C ILE A 42 -1.10 0.13 -9.94
N SER A 43 -1.45 -0.55 -8.86
CA SER A 43 -1.76 0.08 -7.57
C SER A 43 -0.65 -0.26 -6.58
N VAL A 44 0.03 0.76 -6.07
CA VAL A 44 1.16 0.63 -5.12
C VAL A 44 0.71 1.08 -3.74
N ALA A 45 0.95 0.27 -2.71
CA ALA A 45 0.68 0.61 -1.32
C ALA A 45 1.87 1.36 -0.70
N ALA A 46 1.82 2.69 -0.73
CA ALA A 46 2.92 3.55 -0.28
C ALA A 46 3.23 3.37 1.21
N ASP A 47 2.21 3.21 2.04
CA ASP A 47 2.38 3.06 3.50
C ASP A 47 2.97 1.69 3.91
N LYS A 48 2.94 0.70 3.03
CA LYS A 48 3.40 -0.67 3.29
C LYS A 48 4.72 -0.98 2.57
N GLY A 49 5.65 -0.03 2.55
CA GLY A 49 6.95 -0.19 1.90
C GLY A 49 6.92 -0.15 0.38
N ALA A 50 5.93 0.55 -0.21
CA ALA A 50 5.71 0.62 -1.66
C ALA A 50 5.51 -0.75 -2.33
N ASP A 51 4.86 -1.68 -1.62
CA ASP A 51 4.48 -2.99 -2.14
C ASP A 51 3.41 -2.85 -3.25
N ILE A 52 3.54 -3.63 -4.32
CA ILE A 52 2.61 -3.57 -5.45
C ILE A 52 1.41 -4.45 -5.10
N TYR A 53 0.23 -3.83 -5.00
CA TYR A 53 -1.00 -4.50 -4.59
C TYR A 53 -1.80 -5.08 -5.75
N GLU A 54 -1.76 -4.41 -6.90
CA GLU A 54 -2.51 -4.76 -8.11
C GLU A 54 -1.62 -4.48 -9.31
N PHE A 55 -1.52 -5.45 -10.22
CA PHE A 55 -0.86 -5.29 -11.52
C PHE A 55 -1.76 -5.92 -12.57
N LEU A 56 -2.60 -5.08 -13.17
CA LEU A 56 -3.69 -5.48 -14.05
C LEU A 56 -3.33 -5.19 -15.51
N HIS A 57 -3.49 -6.21 -16.37
CA HIS A 57 -3.51 -6.05 -17.82
C HIS A 57 -4.95 -5.78 -18.29
N LYS A 58 -5.24 -4.54 -18.67
CA LYS A 58 -6.59 -4.12 -19.09
C LYS A 58 -7.17 -4.92 -20.27
N PRO A 59 -6.43 -5.21 -21.36
CA PRO A 59 -7.06 -5.84 -22.53
C PRO A 59 -7.33 -7.34 -22.34
N THR A 60 -6.64 -8.01 -21.41
CA THR A 60 -6.83 -9.45 -21.12
C THR A 60 -7.50 -9.67 -19.77
N ASP A 61 -7.81 -8.60 -19.04
CA ASP A 61 -8.33 -8.62 -17.66
C ASP A 61 -7.54 -9.58 -16.74
N THR A 62 -6.22 -9.63 -16.94
CA THR A 62 -5.35 -10.56 -16.23
C THR A 62 -4.64 -9.84 -15.10
N GLU A 63 -4.79 -10.35 -13.88
CA GLU A 63 -4.02 -9.90 -12.72
C GLU A 63 -2.76 -10.77 -12.60
N PHE A 64 -1.58 -10.12 -12.70
CA PHE A 64 -0.30 -10.84 -12.65
C PHE A 64 0.17 -11.13 -11.22
N LEU A 65 -0.44 -10.49 -10.22
CA LEU A 65 -0.10 -10.69 -8.81
C LEU A 65 -1.00 -11.73 -8.18
N MET A 66 -0.39 -12.58 -7.34
CA MET A 66 -1.13 -13.53 -6.54
C MET A 66 -1.93 -12.82 -5.44
N ARG A 67 -3.25 -13.04 -5.42
CA ARG A 67 -4.15 -12.51 -4.38
C ARG A 67 -4.21 -13.47 -3.21
N THR A 68 -3.73 -13.03 -2.05
CA THR A 68 -3.93 -13.75 -0.78
C THR A 68 -5.29 -13.40 -0.17
N PRO A 69 -5.98 -14.36 0.48
CA PRO A 69 -7.32 -14.15 1.03
C PRO A 69 -7.35 -13.09 2.14
N LEU A 70 -6.23 -12.90 2.85
CA LEU A 70 -6.10 -11.88 3.88
C LEU A 70 -6.03 -10.44 3.33
N GLY A 71 -5.65 -10.27 2.06
CA GLY A 71 -5.55 -8.99 1.36
C GLY A 71 -4.62 -7.95 2.02
N LEU A 72 -4.77 -6.69 1.62
CA LEU A 72 -4.06 -5.57 2.24
C LEU A 72 -4.69 -5.24 3.60
N ARG A 73 -3.87 -5.21 4.65
CA ARG A 73 -4.23 -4.81 6.02
C ARG A 73 -3.27 -3.75 6.52
N ALA A 74 -3.79 -2.80 7.28
CA ALA A 74 -2.96 -1.89 8.04
C ALA A 74 -2.21 -2.68 9.10
N GLN A 75 -0.90 -2.44 9.22
CA GLN A 75 -0.11 -2.95 10.33
C GLN A 75 -0.42 -2.08 11.56
N PRO A 76 -0.67 -2.67 12.74
CA PRO A 76 -0.72 -1.87 13.96
C PRO A 76 0.65 -1.18 14.15
N PRO A 77 0.68 0.12 14.48
CA PRO A 77 1.91 0.91 14.53
C PRO A 77 2.91 0.42 15.59
N VAL A 78 2.44 -0.37 16.56
CA VAL A 78 3.25 -1.03 17.57
C VAL A 78 2.70 -2.44 17.76
N LEU A 79 3.52 -3.45 17.49
CA LEU A 79 3.28 -4.77 18.04
C LEU A 79 3.70 -4.69 19.51
N PRO A 80 2.81 -5.02 20.47
CA PRO A 80 3.26 -5.16 21.85
C PRO A 80 4.30 -6.29 21.85
N THR A 81 5.56 -5.95 22.11
CA THR A 81 6.52 -6.97 22.53
C THR A 81 5.90 -7.61 23.76
N ILE A 82 5.58 -8.90 23.68
CA ILE A 82 5.26 -9.68 24.86
C ILE A 82 6.50 -9.64 25.75
N THR A 83 6.54 -8.70 26.69
CA THR A 83 7.36 -8.92 27.88
C THR A 83 6.72 -10.10 28.59
N TRP A 84 7.53 -11.09 28.98
CA TRP A 84 7.08 -12.35 29.58
C TRP A 84 6.14 -12.15 30.79
N GLU A 85 6.15 -10.96 31.36
CA GLU A 85 5.35 -10.48 32.48
C GLU A 85 3.84 -10.49 32.24
N ARG A 86 3.37 -10.54 30.97
CA ARG A 86 1.94 -10.52 30.63
C ARG A 86 1.37 -11.87 30.19
N CYS A 87 2.15 -12.96 30.28
CA CYS A 87 1.71 -14.30 29.90
C CYS A 87 0.64 -14.89 30.85
N LEU A 88 0.45 -14.32 32.05
CA LEU A 88 -0.44 -14.88 33.09
C LEU A 88 -1.89 -14.39 33.06
N THR A 89 -2.27 -13.40 32.25
CA THR A 89 -3.65 -12.87 32.25
C THR A 89 -4.51 -13.29 31.05
N LEU A 90 -4.00 -14.13 30.14
CA LEU A 90 -4.71 -14.54 28.92
C LEU A 90 -4.83 -16.06 28.77
N VAL A 91 -4.73 -16.78 29.89
CA VAL A 91 -5.25 -18.14 30.03
C VAL A 91 -6.23 -18.14 31.21
N ASP A 92 -7.35 -17.44 31.07
CA ASP A 92 -8.58 -17.84 31.75
C ASP A 92 -9.43 -18.58 30.70
N CYS A 93 -8.95 -19.78 30.36
CA CYS A 93 -9.78 -20.83 29.81
C CYS A 93 -10.54 -21.42 31.00
N ARG A 94 -11.57 -20.73 31.45
CA ARG A 94 -12.48 -21.24 32.48
C ARG A 94 -13.86 -21.44 31.85
N SER A 95 -14.31 -22.70 31.95
CA SER A 95 -15.59 -23.32 31.56
C SER A 95 -15.92 -23.40 30.08
#